data_AF-A0A5E4CZH4-F1
#
_entry.id   AF-A0A5E4CZH4-F1
#
_cell.length_a   1.000
_cell.length_b   1.000
_cell.length_c   1.000
_cell.angle_alpha   90.00
_cell.angle_beta   90.00
_cell.angle_gamma   90.00
#
_symmetry.space_group_name_H-M   'P 1'
#
loop_
_entity.id
_entity.type
_entity.pdbx_description
1 polymer ?
#
loop_
_entity_poly.entity_id
_entity_poly.type
_entity_poly.pdbx_seq_one_letter_code
_entity_poly.pdbx_strand_id
1 'polypeptide(L)' 'IIRTALPNMNRENREQYQVVIQAKDMGGQMGGLSGTTTVNITLTDVNDNPPRFPQ' A
#
# COMPACT_ATOMS: atom_id res chain seq x y z
N ILE A 1 -2.64 -7.48 11.23
CA ILE A 1 -1.84 -7.92 10.06
C ILE A 1 -2.38 -7.18 8.83
N ILE A 2 -1.53 -6.45 8.11
CA ILE A 2 -1.89 -5.76 6.85
C ILE A 2 -1.55 -6.71 5.69
N ARG A 3 -2.42 -6.82 4.69
CA ARG A 3 -2.22 -7.65 3.49
C ARG A 3 -2.48 -6.82 2.25
N THR A 4 -1.77 -7.12 1.17
CA THR A 4 -1.99 -6.53 -0.14
C THR A 4 -3.08 -7.32 -0.87
N ALA A 5 -3.95 -6.61 -1.60
CA ALA A 5 -4.93 -7.23 -2.50
C ALA A 5 -4.45 -7.28 -3.96
N LEU A 6 -3.44 -6.47 -4.30
CA LEU A 6 -2.88 -6.39 -5.64
C LEU A 6 -1.81 -7.48 -5.82
N PRO A 7 -1.89 -8.29 -6.88
CA PRO A 7 -0.79 -9.18 -7.26
C PRO A 7 0.33 -8.40 -7.96
N ASN A 8 1.51 -9.01 -8.06
CA ASN A 8 2.63 -8.56 -8.91
C ASN A 8 3.02 -7.08 -8.71
N MET A 9 3.06 -6.63 -7.46
CA MET A 9 3.58 -5.31 -7.13
C MET A 9 5.06 -5.24 -7.50
N ASN A 10 5.41 -4.26 -8.32
CA ASN A 10 6.76 -4.09 -8.87
C ASN A 10 7.28 -2.70 -8.46
N ARG A 11 8.40 -2.67 -7.74
CA ARG A 11 9.02 -1.44 -7.24
C ARG A 11 9.53 -0.55 -8.37
N GLU A 12 10.09 -1.14 -9.42
CA GLU A 12 10.60 -0.44 -10.61
C GLU A 12 9.47 0.29 -11.37
N ASN A 13 8.23 -0.21 -11.27
CA ASN A 13 7.06 0.48 -11.82
C ASN A 13 6.50 1.53 -10.86
N ARG A 14 6.40 1.20 -9.56
CA ARG A 14 5.88 2.09 -8.52
C ARG A 14 6.32 1.65 -7.13
N GLU A 15 7.15 2.47 -6.49
CA GLU A 15 7.68 2.18 -5.15
C GLU A 15 6.80 2.65 -3.99
N GLN A 16 5.94 3.66 -4.19
CA GLN A 16 5.20 4.32 -3.11
C GLN A 16 3.69 4.33 -3.35
N TYR A 17 2.94 4.06 -2.27
CA TYR A 17 1.49 4.13 -2.23
C TYR A 17 1.04 4.93 -1.01
N GLN A 18 0.04 5.78 -1.22
CA GLN A 18 -0.61 6.52 -0.15
C GLN A 18 -2.07 6.11 -0.12
N VAL A 19 -2.53 5.60 1.03
CA VAL A 19 -3.89 5.07 1.19
C VAL A 19 -4.55 5.76 2.37
N VAL A 20 -5.76 6.28 2.16
CA VAL A 20 -6.58 6.79 3.26
C VAL A 20 -7.40 5.64 3.82
N ILE A 21 -7.26 5.39 5.13
CA ILE A 21 -8.06 4.40 5.84
C ILE A 21 -9.11 5.10 6.69
N GLN A 22 -10.28 4.48 6.83
CA GLN A 22 -11.35 4.94 7.72
C GLN A 22 -11.64 3.85 8.76
N ALA A 23 -11.66 4.25 10.03
CA ALA A 23 -12.20 3.44 11.11
C ALA A 23 -13.57 3.99 11.50
N LYS A 24 -14.53 3.10 11.75
CA LYS A 24 -15.87 3.44 12.26
C LYS A 24 -16.13 2.66 13.55
N ASP A 25 -16.70 3.31 14.54
CA ASP A 25 -17.21 2.63 15.73
C ASP A 25 -18.68 2.19 15.53
N MET A 26 -19.27 1.56 16.55
CA MET A 26 -20.66 1.07 16.54
C MET A 26 -21.03 0.21 15.32
N GLY A 27 -20.05 -0.52 14.75
CA GLY A 27 -20.27 -1.31 13.53
C GLY A 27 -20.65 -0.48 12.30
N GLY A 28 -20.42 0.84 12.31
CA GLY A 28 -20.82 1.76 11.26
C GLY A 28 -22.32 2.13 11.28
N GLN A 29 -23.02 1.90 12.39
CA GLN A 29 -24.42 2.27 12.55
C GLN A 29 -24.62 3.80 12.63
N MET A 30 -25.87 4.22 12.44
CA MET A 30 -26.27 5.62 12.55
C MET A 30 -25.99 6.14 13.97
N GLY A 31 -25.26 7.26 14.08
CA GLY A 31 -24.84 7.83 15.36
C GLY A 31 -23.42 7.46 15.80
N GLY A 32 -22.76 6.51 15.12
CA GLY A 32 -21.35 6.20 15.35
C GLY A 32 -20.38 7.27 14.83
N LEU A 33 -19.18 7.31 15.40
CA LEU A 33 -18.09 8.17 14.97
C LEU A 33 -17.22 7.46 13.93
N SER A 34 -16.53 8.28 13.13
CA SER A 34 -15.50 7.78 12.22
C SER A 34 -14.26 8.66 12.27
N GLY A 35 -13.10 8.02 12.14
CA GLY A 35 -11.81 8.69 11.99
C GLY A 35 -11.13 8.25 10.71
N THR A 36 -10.35 9.14 10.11
CA THR A 36 -9.52 8.82 8.95
C THR A 36 -8.05 9.07 9.28
N THR A 37 -7.18 8.31 8.64
CA THR A 37 -5.75 8.58 8.63
C THR A 37 -5.15 8.12 7.32
N THR A 38 -3.98 8.65 7.01
CA THR A 38 -3.25 8.33 5.79
C THR A 38 -2.10 7.39 6.12
N VAL A 39 -2.02 6.28 5.39
CA VAL A 39 -0.95 5.29 5.49
C VAL A 39 -0.04 5.41 4.27
N ASN A 40 1.24 5.63 4.52
CA ASN A 40 2.28 5.62 3.50
C ASN A 40 2.91 4.22 3.45
N ILE A 41 2.92 3.61 2.27
CA ILE A 41 3.44 2.27 2.03
C ILE A 41 4.61 2.37 1.06
N THR A 42 5.74 1.80 1.43
CA THR A 42 6.94 1.69 0.59
C THR A 42 7.17 0.23 0.23
N LEU A 43 7.30 -0.06 -1.06
CA LEU A 43 7.73 -1.37 -1.52
C LEU A 43 9.24 -1.53 -1.30
N THR A 44 9.62 -2.60 -0.63
CA THR A 44 11.02 -2.99 -0.50
C THR A 44 11.52 -3.59 -1.80
N ASP A 45 12.77 -3.28 -2.13
CA ASP A 45 13.42 -3.78 -3.34
C ASP A 45 13.73 -5.28 -3.27
N VAL A 46 13.73 -5.91 -4.43
CA VAL A 46 14.23 -7.27 -4.65
C VAL A 46 15.15 -7.20 -5.86
N ASN A 47 16.35 -7.77 -5.76
CA ASN A 47 17.31 -7.77 -6.86
C ASN A 47 16.89 -8.77 -7.96
N ASP A 48 15.91 -8.40 -8.78
CA ASP A 48 15.34 -9.20 -9.86
C ASP A 48 15.72 -8.72 -11.28
N ASN A 49 16.48 -7.62 -11.37
CA ASN A 49 16.93 -7.02 -12.62
C ASN A 49 18.45 -7.17 -12.79
N PRO A 50 18.95 -8.12 -13.62
CA PRO A 50 20.38 -8.31 -13.82
C PRO A 50 21.00 -7.19 -14.67
N PRO A 51 22.31 -6.93 -14.53
CA PRO A 51 23.01 -5.90 -15.30
C PRO A 51 23.00 -6.20 -16.80
N ARG A 52 22.93 -5.14 -17.62
CA ARG A 52 23.05 -5.21 -19.08
C ARG A 52 24.21 -4.33 -19.54
N PHE A 53 25.15 -4.91 -20.28
CA PHE A 53 26.30 -4.18 -20.82
C PHE A 53 26.03 -3.76 -22.28
N PRO A 54 26.32 -2.51 -22.66
CA PRO A 54 26.30 -2.10 -24.07
C PRO A 54 27.44 -2.78 -24.86
N GLN A 55 27.23 -3.01 -26.17
CA GLN A 55 28.24 -3.50 -27.10
C GLN A 55 29.24 -2.43 -27.52
#